data_AF-A0A9P6A074-F1
#
_entry.id   AF-A0A9P6A074-F1
#
_cell.length_a   1.000
_cell.length_b   1.000
_cell.length_c   1.000
_cell.angle_alpha   90.00
_cell.angle_beta   90.00
_cell.angle_gamma   90.00
#
_symmetry.space_group_name_H-M   'P 1'
#
loop_
_entity.id
_entity.type
_entity.pdbx_description
1 polymer ?
#
loop_
_entity_poly.entity_id
_entity_poly.type
_entity_poly.pdbx_seq_one_letter_code
_entity_poly.pdbx_strand_id
1 'polypeptide(L)'
;MSDPVADKSGFLRIYMSSHPDTLVAYAKWYGKVTEPIASAEMTAIDSRSMTLTCTMKNGAKKVATVPLEPPLSGYEEVKPRLLQMKAKAQEGLGMIKAPQLSTFKLNTAGTMKAGAAIAVLCYLTFFPRGSTSPFFSPARISHTLIGGDFPLQVAWIALGVIHSLESLYTYSLCRRHRTGLLVGTGYVLSTFVFGFSVWVELRRRIQQMRIDSVMKVE
;
A
#
# COMPACT_ATOMS: atom_id res chain seq x y z
N MET A 1 25.45 -1.04 16.18
CA MET A 1 24.81 -2.18 15.49
C MET A 1 25.20 -2.09 14.02
N SER A 2 25.74 -3.16 13.43
CA SER A 2 25.96 -3.22 11.99
C SER A 2 24.62 -3.23 11.27
N ASP A 3 24.58 -2.68 10.06
CA ASP A 3 23.38 -2.70 9.24
C ASP A 3 23.19 -4.13 8.70
N PRO A 4 22.08 -4.82 9.03
CA PRO A 4 21.90 -6.24 8.71
C PRO A 4 21.82 -6.51 7.20
N VAL A 5 21.50 -5.49 6.39
CA VAL A 5 21.46 -5.57 4.93
C VAL A 5 22.84 -5.28 4.35
N ALA A 6 23.56 -4.29 4.88
CA ALA A 6 24.89 -3.93 4.42
C ALA A 6 25.90 -5.08 4.55
N ASP A 7 25.79 -5.86 5.63
CA ASP A 7 26.60 -7.06 5.89
C ASP A 7 26.43 -8.14 4.79
N LYS A 8 25.33 -8.09 4.03
CA LYS A 8 25.02 -9.02 2.93
C LYS A 8 25.06 -8.36 1.54
N SER A 9 25.53 -7.11 1.45
CA SER A 9 25.55 -6.32 0.21
C SER A 9 26.28 -7.01 -0.95
N GLY A 10 27.36 -7.75 -0.68
CA GLY A 10 28.09 -8.51 -1.70
C GLY A 10 27.25 -9.56 -2.42
N PHE A 11 26.46 -10.34 -1.67
CA PHE A 11 25.53 -11.34 -2.25
C PHE A 11 24.43 -10.66 -3.06
N LEU A 12 23.86 -9.58 -2.53
CA LEU A 12 22.83 -8.81 -3.22
C LEU A 12 23.36 -8.18 -4.52
N ARG A 13 24.61 -7.74 -4.54
CA ARG A 13 25.27 -7.23 -5.75
C ARG A 13 25.34 -8.29 -6.84
N ILE A 14 25.79 -9.49 -6.51
CA ILE A 14 25.86 -10.62 -7.44
C ILE A 14 24.46 -11.00 -7.93
N TYR A 15 23.48 -11.02 -7.03
CA TYR A 15 22.09 -11.27 -7.42
C TYR A 15 21.56 -10.21 -8.39
N MET A 16 21.79 -8.92 -8.13
CA MET A 16 21.30 -7.85 -8.99
C MET A 16 22.06 -7.71 -10.31
N SER A 17 23.27 -8.25 -10.43
CA SER A 17 24.02 -8.19 -11.69
C SER A 17 23.39 -9.05 -12.79
N SER A 18 22.54 -10.03 -12.46
CA SER A 18 21.71 -10.74 -13.45
C SER A 18 20.43 -10.00 -13.83
N HIS A 19 20.18 -8.80 -13.29
CA HIS A 19 18.99 -7.98 -13.56
C HIS A 19 19.34 -6.54 -13.99
N PRO A 20 20.19 -6.33 -15.02
CA PRO A 20 20.69 -5.01 -15.41
C PRO A 20 19.58 -4.02 -15.80
N ASP A 21 18.52 -4.49 -16.47
CA ASP A 21 17.38 -3.63 -16.86
C ASP A 21 16.62 -3.10 -15.64
N THR A 22 16.57 -3.88 -14.57
CA THR A 22 15.95 -3.46 -13.31
C THR A 22 16.74 -2.33 -12.66
N LEU A 23 18.07 -2.41 -12.69
CA LEU A 23 18.96 -1.36 -12.17
C LEU A 23 18.83 -0.06 -12.96
N VAL A 24 18.72 -0.14 -14.30
CA VAL A 24 18.46 1.03 -15.15
C VAL A 24 17.10 1.65 -14.82
N ALA A 25 16.06 0.83 -14.63
CA ALA A 25 14.74 1.31 -14.24
C ALA A 25 14.76 2.02 -12.87
N TYR A 26 15.52 1.50 -11.90
CA TYR A 26 15.70 2.15 -10.60
C TYR A 26 16.42 3.48 -10.69
N ALA A 27 17.52 3.55 -11.44
CA ALA A 27 18.27 4.79 -11.62
C ALA A 27 17.40 5.89 -12.25
N LYS A 28 16.61 5.56 -13.28
CA LYS A 28 15.69 6.51 -13.92
C LYS A 28 14.53 6.92 -13.01
N TRP A 29 13.84 5.95 -12.41
CA TRP A 29 12.60 6.22 -11.69
C TRP A 29 12.82 6.77 -10.28
N TYR A 30 13.72 6.16 -9.50
CA TYR A 30 13.99 6.52 -8.12
C TYR A 30 15.20 7.44 -7.99
N GLY A 31 16.28 7.14 -8.71
CA GLY A 31 17.49 7.98 -8.74
C GLY A 31 17.35 9.26 -9.55
N LYS A 32 16.22 9.44 -10.25
CA LYS A 32 15.89 10.61 -11.10
C LYS A 32 16.97 10.93 -12.14
N VAL A 33 17.70 9.92 -12.61
CA VAL A 33 18.68 10.06 -13.68
C VAL A 33 17.92 10.24 -15.00
N THR A 34 18.04 11.43 -15.61
CA THR A 34 17.34 11.79 -16.84
C THR A 34 18.16 11.50 -18.09
N GLU A 35 19.48 11.37 -17.92
CA GLU A 35 20.40 11.15 -19.01
C GLU A 35 20.25 9.74 -19.64
N PRO A 36 20.61 9.56 -20.92
CA PRO A 36 20.59 8.25 -21.56
C PRO A 36 21.61 7.29 -20.92
N ILE A 37 21.12 6.39 -20.07
CA ILE A 37 21.89 5.31 -19.45
C ILE A 37 22.11 4.18 -20.48
N ALA A 38 23.35 3.70 -20.60
CA ALA A 38 23.72 2.50 -21.35
C ALA A 38 23.66 1.24 -20.47
N SER A 39 24.18 1.30 -19.25
CA SER A 39 24.11 0.23 -18.26
C SER A 39 24.11 0.78 -16.83
N ALA A 40 23.65 -0.02 -15.87
CA ALA A 40 23.69 0.33 -14.45
C ALA A 40 24.12 -0.88 -13.62
N GLU A 41 24.95 -0.63 -12.61
CA GLU A 41 25.47 -1.64 -11.69
C GLU A 41 25.20 -1.22 -10.24
N MET A 42 24.79 -2.16 -9.40
CA MET A 42 24.67 -1.91 -7.97
C MET A 42 26.05 -2.00 -7.32
N THR A 43 26.46 -0.98 -6.57
CA THR A 43 27.75 -0.97 -5.87
C THR A 43 27.61 -1.23 -4.38
N ALA A 44 26.53 -0.75 -3.76
CA ALA A 44 26.24 -0.96 -2.35
C ALA A 44 24.73 -0.95 -2.11
N ILE A 45 24.30 -1.60 -1.04
CA ILE A 45 22.94 -1.53 -0.51
C ILE A 45 23.01 -1.64 1.01
N ASP A 46 22.20 -0.83 1.68
CA ASP A 46 22.01 -0.84 3.13
C ASP A 46 20.49 -0.81 3.42
N SER A 47 20.11 -0.71 4.68
CA SER A 47 18.69 -0.75 5.06
C SER A 47 17.91 0.49 4.61
N ARG A 48 18.58 1.57 4.19
CA ARG A 48 17.96 2.86 3.84
C ARG A 48 18.07 3.19 2.36
N SER A 49 19.07 2.68 1.66
CA SER A 49 19.38 3.09 0.30
C SER A 49 20.18 2.04 -0.47
N MET A 50 20.17 2.20 -1.78
CA MET A 50 20.94 1.41 -2.73
C MET A 50 21.73 2.35 -3.64
N THR A 51 23.02 2.14 -3.75
CA THR A 51 23.91 2.94 -4.60
C THR A 51 24.12 2.24 -5.93
N LEU A 52 23.85 2.97 -7.01
CA LEU A 52 23.98 2.52 -8.39
C LEU A 52 25.03 3.34 -9.12
N THR A 53 25.91 2.68 -9.86
CA THR A 53 26.81 3.33 -10.82
C THR A 53 26.21 3.16 -12.21
N CYS A 54 25.81 4.26 -12.82
CA CYS A 54 25.23 4.32 -14.15
C CYS A 54 26.30 4.70 -15.17
N THR A 55 26.51 3.88 -16.18
CA THR A 55 27.32 4.22 -17.35
C THR A 55 26.41 4.84 -18.39
N MET A 56 26.67 6.09 -18.76
CA MET A 56 25.92 6.84 -19.76
C MET A 56 26.33 6.43 -21.17
N LYS A 57 25.49 6.74 -22.16
CA LYS A 57 25.81 6.48 -23.57
C LYS A 57 27.06 7.21 -24.08
N ASN A 58 27.45 8.31 -23.44
CA ASN A 58 28.69 9.04 -23.75
C ASN A 58 29.92 8.47 -23.01
N GLY A 59 29.79 7.34 -22.31
CA GLY A 59 30.86 6.70 -21.54
C GLY A 59 31.09 7.29 -20.13
N ALA A 60 30.44 8.41 -19.78
CA ALA A 60 30.56 8.99 -18.45
C ALA A 60 29.90 8.09 -17.39
N LYS A 61 30.50 8.00 -16.20
CA LYS A 61 29.93 7.29 -15.05
C LYS A 61 29.27 8.29 -14.11
N LYS A 62 28.06 7.99 -13.65
CA LYS A 62 27.32 8.78 -12.66
C LYS A 62 26.85 7.86 -11.53
N VAL A 63 27.03 8.30 -10.30
CA VAL A 63 26.52 7.57 -9.13
C VAL A 63 25.12 8.10 -8.82
N ALA A 64 24.17 7.19 -8.62
CA ALA A 64 22.80 7.49 -8.23
C ALA A 64 22.44 6.73 -6.95
N THR A 65 21.84 7.42 -6.00
CA THR A 65 21.36 6.82 -4.74
C THR A 65 19.85 6.62 -4.84
N VAL A 66 19.40 5.39 -4.64
CA VAL A 66 18.01 4.98 -4.68
C VAL A 66 17.52 4.78 -3.24
N PRO A 67 16.58 5.61 -2.74
CA PRO A 67 16.09 5.47 -1.39
C PRO A 67 15.16 4.25 -1.23
N LEU A 68 15.24 3.59 -0.08
CA LEU A 68 14.37 2.50 0.35
C LEU A 68 13.43 3.02 1.43
N GLU A 69 12.20 3.38 1.02
CA GLU A 69 11.18 3.93 1.93
C GLU A 69 9.94 3.03 2.02
N PRO A 70 9.53 2.60 3.23
CA PRO A 70 10.25 2.74 4.51
C PRO A 70 11.56 1.94 4.52
N PRO A 71 12.53 2.26 5.40
CA PRO A 71 13.75 1.48 5.57
C PRO A 71 13.45 0.00 5.79
N LEU A 72 14.34 -0.86 5.30
CA LEU A 72 14.26 -2.31 5.50
C LEU A 72 14.48 -2.64 6.97
N SER A 73 13.63 -3.50 7.54
CA SER A 73 13.81 -3.99 8.91
C SER A 73 14.88 -5.09 9.02
N GLY A 74 15.19 -5.75 7.90
CA GLY A 74 16.19 -6.81 7.82
C GLY A 74 16.35 -7.40 6.42
N TYR A 75 17.27 -8.35 6.30
CA TYR A 75 17.65 -8.98 5.03
C TYR A 75 16.47 -9.68 4.31
N GLU A 76 15.57 -10.31 5.07
CA GLU A 76 14.41 -11.02 4.51
C GLU A 76 13.44 -10.10 3.75
N GLU A 77 13.42 -8.81 4.07
CA GLU A 77 12.59 -7.82 3.39
C GLU A 77 13.18 -7.33 2.06
N VAL A 78 14.48 -7.56 1.82
CA VAL A 78 15.18 -7.02 0.65
C VAL A 78 14.53 -7.51 -0.64
N LYS A 79 14.37 -8.83 -0.78
CA LYS A 79 13.82 -9.45 -2.00
C LYS A 79 12.40 -8.97 -2.32
N PRO A 80 11.40 -9.06 -1.43
CA PRO A 80 10.06 -8.56 -1.73
C PRO A 80 10.05 -7.05 -1.98
N ARG A 81 10.91 -6.27 -1.29
CA ARG A 81 11.00 -4.83 -1.51
C ARG A 81 11.52 -4.50 -2.90
N LEU A 82 12.60 -5.14 -3.35
CA LEU A 82 13.16 -4.92 -4.68
C LEU A 82 12.13 -5.31 -5.75
N LEU A 83 11.46 -6.45 -5.64
CA LEU A 83 10.39 -6.81 -6.60
C LEU A 83 9.26 -5.77 -6.66
N GLN A 84 8.84 -5.25 -5.51
CA GLN A 84 7.85 -4.16 -5.47
C GLN A 84 8.37 -2.89 -6.14
N MET A 85 9.62 -2.50 -5.88
CA MET A 85 10.23 -1.32 -6.48
C MET A 85 10.36 -1.49 -7.99
N LYS A 86 10.73 -2.68 -8.47
CA LYS A 86 10.87 -2.98 -9.90
C LYS A 86 9.55 -2.74 -10.62
N ALA A 87 8.48 -3.31 -10.08
CA ALA A 87 7.15 -3.15 -10.65
C ALA A 87 6.67 -1.70 -10.67
N LYS A 88 6.92 -0.93 -9.60
CA LYS A 88 6.59 0.50 -9.59
C LYS A 88 7.42 1.31 -10.58
N ALA A 89 8.72 1.03 -10.70
CA ALA A 89 9.60 1.72 -11.64
C ALA A 89 9.20 1.44 -13.08
N GLN A 90 8.98 0.17 -13.43
CA GLN A 90 8.59 -0.22 -14.78
C GLN A 90 7.19 0.30 -15.16
N GLU A 91 6.21 0.29 -14.25
CA GLU A 91 4.89 0.91 -14.49
C GLU A 91 5.03 2.43 -14.69
N GLY A 92 5.82 3.08 -13.82
CA GLY A 92 6.03 4.52 -13.87
C GLY A 92 6.76 5.00 -15.13
N LEU A 93 7.69 4.19 -15.64
CA LEU A 93 8.39 4.42 -16.89
C LEU A 93 7.59 3.98 -18.14
N GLY A 94 6.38 3.44 -17.97
CA GLY A 94 5.53 2.98 -19.07
C GLY A 94 6.03 1.70 -19.75
N MET A 95 6.97 0.98 -19.14
CA MET A 95 7.51 -0.30 -19.65
C MET A 95 6.48 -1.44 -19.51
N ILE A 96 5.57 -1.32 -18.54
CA ILE A 96 4.45 -2.24 -18.34
C ILE A 96 3.15 -1.45 -18.18
N LYS A 97 2.03 -2.03 -18.59
CA LYS A 97 0.71 -1.44 -18.36
C LYS A 97 0.30 -1.63 -16.90
N ALA A 98 -0.33 -0.62 -16.31
CA ALA A 98 -0.93 -0.76 -14.98
C ALA A 98 -1.94 -1.93 -14.98
N PRO A 99 -1.89 -2.84 -13.99
CA PRO A 99 -2.76 -4.00 -13.97
C PRO A 99 -4.22 -3.56 -13.84
N GLN A 100 -5.09 -4.25 -14.57
CA GLN A 100 -6.53 -4.04 -14.49
C GLN A 100 -7.12 -4.81 -13.32
N LEU A 101 -7.89 -4.12 -12.49
CA LEU A 101 -8.64 -4.74 -11.40
C LEU A 101 -9.99 -5.22 -11.94
N SER A 102 -10.09 -6.49 -12.34
CA SER A 102 -11.30 -7.06 -12.95
C SER A 102 -12.19 -7.83 -11.97
N THR A 103 -11.70 -8.16 -10.77
CA THR A 103 -12.41 -9.01 -9.82
C THR A 103 -12.62 -8.30 -8.49
N PHE A 104 -13.86 -8.39 -7.98
CA PHE A 104 -14.18 -7.97 -6.63
C PHE A 104 -13.85 -9.09 -5.64
N LYS A 105 -13.04 -8.78 -4.62
CA LYS A 105 -12.71 -9.69 -3.54
C LYS A 105 -12.51 -8.91 -2.25
N LEU A 106 -13.18 -9.37 -1.20
CA LEU A 106 -13.00 -8.90 0.17
C LEU A 106 -12.19 -9.91 0.96
N ASN A 107 -11.47 -9.42 1.96
CA ASN A 107 -10.88 -10.27 2.98
C ASN A 107 -11.97 -10.62 4.00
N THR A 108 -12.59 -11.79 3.87
CA THR A 108 -13.72 -12.22 4.72
C THR A 108 -13.42 -12.07 6.20
N ALA A 109 -12.23 -12.48 6.65
CA ALA A 109 -11.87 -12.38 8.07
C ALA A 109 -11.75 -10.91 8.54
N GLY A 110 -11.16 -10.05 7.70
CA GLY A 110 -11.05 -8.61 7.97
C GLY A 110 -12.42 -7.93 7.99
N THR A 111 -13.26 -8.22 7.00
CA THR A 111 -14.61 -7.67 6.87
C THR A 111 -15.53 -8.15 8.00
N MET A 112 -15.42 -9.41 8.44
CA MET A 112 -16.18 -9.91 9.59
C MET A 112 -15.81 -9.19 10.89
N LYS A 113 -14.51 -8.97 11.14
CA LYS A 113 -14.05 -8.20 12.32
C LYS A 113 -14.58 -6.77 12.28
N ALA A 114 -14.50 -6.11 11.12
CA ALA A 114 -15.05 -4.78 10.93
C ALA A 114 -16.58 -4.77 11.15
N GLY A 115 -17.30 -5.75 10.59
CA GLY A 115 -18.74 -5.89 10.77
C GLY A 115 -19.15 -6.09 12.23
N ALA A 116 -18.43 -6.92 12.99
CA ALA A 116 -18.65 -7.10 14.42
C ALA A 116 -18.40 -5.79 15.19
N ALA A 117 -17.34 -5.06 14.87
CA ALA A 117 -17.06 -3.76 15.48
C ALA A 117 -18.15 -2.72 15.18
N ILE A 118 -18.65 -2.67 13.94
CA ILE A 118 -19.78 -1.81 13.54
C ILE A 118 -21.04 -2.20 14.31
N ALA A 119 -21.34 -3.50 14.44
CA ALA A 119 -22.51 -3.96 15.20
C ALA A 119 -22.43 -3.53 16.68
N VAL A 120 -21.26 -3.66 17.32
CA VAL A 120 -21.02 -3.17 18.67
C VAL A 120 -21.18 -1.65 18.75
N LEU A 121 -20.60 -0.90 17.81
CA LEU A 121 -20.75 0.56 17.76
C LEU A 121 -22.21 0.99 17.63
N CYS A 122 -22.97 0.34 16.75
CA CYS A 122 -24.40 0.58 16.58
C CYS A 122 -25.18 0.25 17.86
N TYR A 123 -24.90 -0.88 18.51
CA TYR A 123 -25.50 -1.23 19.79
C TYR A 123 -25.21 -0.18 20.88
N LEU A 124 -23.96 0.30 20.97
CA LEU A 124 -23.56 1.30 21.97
C LEU A 124 -24.17 2.68 21.69
N THR A 125 -24.46 3.02 20.44
CA THR A 125 -24.99 4.33 20.05
C THR A 125 -26.52 4.36 20.03
N PHE A 126 -27.15 3.39 19.37
CA PHE A 126 -28.57 3.40 19.01
C PHE A 126 -29.43 2.57 19.96
N PHE A 127 -28.98 2.31 21.18
CA PHE A 127 -29.79 1.59 22.16
C PHE A 127 -31.03 2.40 22.58
N PRO A 128 -32.14 1.74 22.96
CA PRO A 128 -33.36 2.41 23.39
C PRO A 128 -33.16 3.10 24.75
N ARG A 129 -33.05 4.44 24.74
CA ARG A 129 -32.76 5.29 25.92
C ARG A 129 -33.72 5.08 27.09
N GLY A 130 -35.01 4.84 26.79
CA GLY A 130 -36.05 4.63 27.80
C GLY A 130 -36.20 3.18 28.28
N SER A 131 -35.41 2.24 27.76
CA SER A 131 -35.50 0.84 28.19
C SER A 131 -34.80 0.62 29.53
N THR A 132 -35.45 -0.09 30.45
CA THR A 132 -34.88 -0.53 31.74
C THR A 132 -34.17 -1.88 31.65
N SER A 133 -34.16 -2.53 30.48
CA SER A 133 -33.55 -3.86 30.32
C SER A 133 -32.06 -3.85 30.73
N PRO A 134 -31.59 -4.85 31.49
CA PRO A 134 -30.17 -5.02 31.81
C PRO A 134 -29.29 -5.23 30.57
N PHE A 135 -29.88 -5.72 29.47
CA PHE A 135 -29.18 -5.93 28.21
C PHE A 135 -28.58 -4.63 27.64
N PHE A 136 -29.15 -3.47 27.94
CA PHE A 136 -28.64 -2.16 27.50
C PHE A 136 -27.81 -1.44 28.57
N SER A 137 -27.54 -2.06 29.72
CA SER A 137 -26.71 -1.46 30.76
C SER A 137 -25.31 -1.08 30.27
N PRO A 138 -24.58 -1.92 29.50
CA PRO A 138 -23.29 -1.53 28.95
C PRO A 138 -23.37 -0.28 28.09
N ALA A 139 -24.34 -0.21 27.16
CA ALA A 139 -24.53 0.93 26.29
C ALA A 139 -24.89 2.22 27.06
N ARG A 140 -25.74 2.13 28.10
CA ARG A 140 -26.05 3.24 29.00
C ARG A 140 -24.82 3.79 29.73
N ILE A 141 -24.01 2.90 30.32
CA ILE A 141 -22.79 3.28 31.03
C ILE A 141 -21.78 3.92 30.07
N SER A 142 -21.58 3.33 28.88
CA SER A 142 -20.69 3.92 27.88
C SER A 142 -21.15 5.29 27.44
N HIS A 143 -22.46 5.49 27.23
CA HIS A 143 -23.01 6.80 26.86
C HIS A 143 -22.78 7.88 27.92
N THR A 144 -22.97 7.55 29.20
CA THR A 144 -22.71 8.52 30.28
C THR A 144 -21.22 8.84 30.39
N LEU A 145 -20.34 7.84 30.24
CA LEU A 145 -18.88 8.03 30.25
C LEU A 145 -18.38 8.88 29.08
N ILE A 146 -18.98 8.74 27.89
CA ILE A 146 -18.62 9.52 26.70
C ILE A 146 -19.10 10.97 26.78
N GLY A 147 -20.02 11.28 27.70
CA GLY A 147 -20.55 12.64 27.88
C GLY A 147 -21.85 12.91 27.12
N GLY A 148 -22.61 11.87 26.78
CA GLY A 148 -23.95 12.02 26.22
C GLY A 148 -24.02 12.01 24.69
N ASP A 149 -25.09 12.60 24.13
CA ASP A 149 -25.41 12.52 22.70
C ASP A 149 -24.52 13.43 21.84
N PHE A 150 -24.11 14.59 22.35
CA PHE A 150 -23.34 15.56 21.57
C PHE A 150 -21.98 14.98 21.11
N PRO A 151 -21.13 14.41 22.00
CA PRO A 151 -19.87 13.79 21.56
C PRO A 151 -20.08 12.62 20.60
N LEU A 152 -21.14 11.82 20.78
CA LEU A 152 -21.49 10.74 19.86
C LEU A 152 -21.86 11.27 18.46
N GLN A 153 -22.66 12.34 18.39
CA GLN A 153 -23.02 12.96 17.11
C GLN A 153 -21.78 13.46 16.37
N VAL A 154 -20.86 14.14 17.07
CA VAL A 154 -19.58 14.58 16.50
C VAL A 154 -18.75 13.38 16.00
N ALA A 155 -18.68 12.30 16.77
CA ALA A 155 -17.98 11.08 16.38
C ALA A 155 -18.57 10.43 15.11
N TRP A 156 -19.90 10.35 14.98
CA TRP A 156 -20.56 9.82 13.78
C TRP A 156 -20.35 10.70 12.55
N ILE A 157 -20.38 12.02 12.71
CA ILE A 157 -20.04 12.96 11.63
C ILE A 157 -18.59 12.75 11.19
N ALA A 158 -17.65 12.70 12.13
CA ALA A 158 -16.23 12.48 11.83
C ALA A 158 -16.01 11.13 11.12
N LEU A 159 -16.66 10.06 11.60
CA LEU A 159 -16.61 8.73 10.97
C LEU A 159 -17.11 8.79 9.53
N GLY A 160 -18.26 9.42 9.29
CA GLY A 160 -18.84 9.58 7.95
C GLY A 160 -17.91 10.36 7.01
N VAL A 161 -17.26 11.43 7.50
CA VAL A 161 -16.27 12.20 6.72
C VAL A 161 -15.06 11.33 6.37
N ILE A 162 -14.49 10.62 7.34
CA ILE A 162 -13.33 9.73 7.11
C ILE A 162 -13.67 8.66 6.08
N HIS A 163 -14.79 7.96 6.24
CA HIS A 163 -15.23 6.91 5.32
C HIS A 163 -15.53 7.47 3.92
N SER A 164 -16.04 8.70 3.82
CA SER A 164 -16.22 9.39 2.53
C SER A 164 -14.89 9.66 1.84
N LEU A 165 -13.89 10.17 2.58
CA LEU A 165 -12.55 10.42 2.06
C LEU A 165 -11.85 9.12 1.61
N GLU A 166 -11.96 8.05 2.41
CA GLU A 166 -11.45 6.73 2.04
C GLU A 166 -12.12 6.21 0.76
N SER A 167 -13.44 6.38 0.63
CA SER A 167 -14.21 5.96 -0.53
C SER A 167 -13.87 6.75 -1.79
N LEU A 168 -13.66 8.06 -1.68
CA LEU A 168 -13.17 8.90 -2.77
C LEU A 168 -11.78 8.49 -3.23
N TYR A 169 -10.89 8.17 -2.28
CA TYR A 169 -9.57 7.66 -2.62
C TYR A 169 -9.65 6.28 -3.30
N THR A 170 -10.49 5.36 -2.79
CA THR A 170 -10.78 4.07 -3.45
C THR A 170 -11.31 4.26 -4.86
N TYR A 171 -12.24 5.19 -5.08
CA TYR A 171 -12.73 5.54 -6.42
C TYR A 171 -11.59 6.00 -7.34
N SER A 172 -10.69 6.85 -6.85
CA SER A 172 -9.52 7.32 -7.61
C SER A 172 -8.60 6.15 -8.02
N LEU A 173 -8.41 5.17 -7.13
CA LEU A 173 -7.65 3.94 -7.41
C LEU A 173 -8.38 3.07 -8.44
N CYS A 174 -9.68 2.89 -8.31
CA CYS A 174 -10.47 2.12 -9.26
C CYS A 174 -10.40 2.73 -10.67
N ARG A 175 -10.50 4.05 -10.77
CA ARG A 175 -10.34 4.77 -12.05
C ARG A 175 -8.95 4.57 -12.63
N ARG A 176 -7.90 4.69 -11.80
CA ARG A 176 -6.50 4.48 -12.23
C ARG A 176 -6.25 3.06 -12.75
N HIS A 177 -6.83 2.06 -12.11
CA HIS A 177 -6.69 0.64 -12.47
C HIS A 177 -7.80 0.13 -13.39
N ARG A 178 -8.51 1.04 -14.08
CA ARG A 178 -9.56 0.75 -15.07
C ARG A 178 -10.52 -0.34 -14.61
N THR A 179 -10.95 -0.25 -13.36
CA THR A 179 -11.90 -1.19 -12.77
C THR A 179 -13.23 -1.07 -13.51
N GLY A 180 -13.87 -2.19 -13.86
CA GLY A 180 -15.22 -2.17 -14.43
C GLY A 180 -16.23 -1.55 -13.45
N LEU A 181 -17.32 -0.97 -13.96
CA LEU A 181 -18.30 -0.20 -13.16
C LEU A 181 -18.78 -0.99 -11.93
N LEU A 182 -19.22 -2.24 -12.11
CA LEU A 182 -19.73 -3.08 -11.01
C LEU A 182 -18.68 -3.33 -9.92
N VAL A 183 -17.47 -3.68 -10.32
CA VAL A 183 -16.37 -3.99 -9.39
C VAL A 183 -15.91 -2.72 -8.68
N GLY A 184 -15.83 -1.59 -9.41
CA GLY A 184 -15.48 -0.29 -8.85
C GLY A 184 -16.51 0.16 -7.81
N THR A 185 -17.80 0.11 -8.15
CA THR A 185 -18.89 0.44 -7.21
C THR A 185 -18.88 -0.48 -6.00
N GLY A 186 -18.65 -1.79 -6.19
CA GLY A 186 -18.51 -2.74 -5.08
C GLY A 186 -17.40 -2.36 -4.11
N TYR A 187 -16.23 -1.95 -4.62
CA TYR A 187 -15.12 -1.48 -3.78
C TYR A 187 -15.43 -0.17 -3.07
N VAL A 188 -15.98 0.81 -3.77
CA VAL A 188 -16.31 2.13 -3.18
C VAL A 188 -17.34 1.98 -2.06
N LEU A 189 -18.43 1.26 -2.30
CA LEU A 189 -19.47 1.04 -1.28
C LEU A 189 -18.95 0.21 -0.10
N SER A 190 -18.13 -0.81 -0.37
CA SER A 190 -17.54 -1.63 0.69
C SER A 190 -16.54 -0.82 1.52
N THR A 191 -15.75 0.07 0.91
CA THR A 191 -14.90 1.02 1.65
C THR A 191 -15.74 1.98 2.47
N PHE A 192 -16.86 2.48 1.95
CA PHE A 192 -17.73 3.38 2.73
C PHE A 192 -18.30 2.70 3.98
N VAL A 193 -18.63 1.41 3.92
CA VAL A 193 -19.19 0.67 5.06
C VAL A 193 -18.10 0.18 6.01
N PHE A 194 -17.08 -0.50 5.49
CA PHE A 194 -16.08 -1.22 6.29
C PHE A 194 -14.75 -0.49 6.44
N GLY A 195 -14.64 0.71 5.86
CA GLY A 195 -13.52 1.63 5.98
C GLY A 195 -12.18 1.03 5.54
N PHE A 196 -11.17 1.31 6.36
CA PHE A 196 -9.78 0.90 6.16
C PHE A 196 -9.58 -0.59 5.83
N SER A 197 -10.44 -1.49 6.35
CA SER A 197 -10.27 -2.93 6.17
C SER A 197 -10.35 -3.37 4.71
N VAL A 198 -11.21 -2.72 3.92
CA VAL A 198 -11.35 -2.95 2.47
C VAL A 198 -10.25 -2.20 1.71
N TRP A 199 -9.96 -0.98 2.15
CA TRP A 199 -8.96 -0.13 1.52
C TRP A 199 -7.55 -0.72 1.54
N VAL A 200 -7.09 -1.21 2.70
CA VAL A 200 -5.77 -1.84 2.86
C VAL A 200 -5.64 -3.08 1.98
N GLU A 201 -6.68 -3.92 1.96
CA GLU A 201 -6.69 -5.13 1.15
C GLU A 201 -6.66 -4.80 -0.35
N LEU A 202 -7.42 -3.80 -0.80
CA LEU A 202 -7.39 -3.32 -2.18
C LEU A 202 -5.97 -2.90 -2.59
N ARG A 203 -5.29 -2.10 -1.77
CA ARG A 203 -3.90 -1.67 -2.03
C ARG A 203 -2.94 -2.86 -2.09
N ARG A 204 -3.10 -3.84 -1.20
CA ARG A 204 -2.31 -5.08 -1.19
C ARG A 204 -2.50 -5.86 -2.49
N ARG A 205 -3.75 -6.03 -2.95
CA ARG A 205 -4.06 -6.71 -4.22
C ARG A 205 -3.47 -6.00 -5.42
N ILE A 206 -3.61 -4.67 -5.50
CA ILE A 206 -3.00 -3.86 -6.57
C ILE A 206 -1.47 -4.09 -6.59
N GLN A 207 -0.84 -4.09 -5.42
CA GLN A 207 0.60 -4.34 -5.32
C GLN A 207 0.99 -5.75 -5.78
N GLN A 208 0.21 -6.77 -5.42
CA GLN A 208 0.44 -8.13 -5.88
C GLN A 208 0.33 -8.24 -7.41
N MET A 209 -0.74 -7.70 -7.99
CA MET A 209 -0.94 -7.73 -9.46
C MET A 209 0.17 -7.02 -10.22
N ARG A 210 0.76 -5.95 -9.64
CA ARG A 210 1.92 -5.26 -10.21
C ARG A 210 3.15 -6.14 -10.26
N ILE A 211 3.43 -6.84 -9.16
CA ILE A 211 4.57 -7.76 -9.07
C ILE A 211 4.36 -8.91 -10.07
N ASP A 212 3.15 -9.49 -10.09
CA ASP A 212 2.81 -10.59 -11.00
C ASP A 212 2.89 -10.17 -12.48
N SER A 213 2.55 -8.93 -12.82
CA SER A 213 2.65 -8.46 -14.22
C SER A 213 4.10 -8.34 -14.68
N VAL A 214 5.02 -7.95 -13.80
CA VAL A 214 6.45 -7.90 -14.12
C VAL A 214 7.02 -9.28 -14.33
N MET A 215 6.70 -10.21 -13.42
CA MET A 215 7.22 -11.58 -13.49
C MET A 215 6.77 -12.34 -14.75
N LYS A 216 5.72 -11.89 -15.44
CA LYS A 216 5.24 -12.51 -16.69
C LYS A 216 5.92 -11.97 -17.95
N VAL A 217 6.64 -10.86 -17.85
CA VAL A 217 7.32 -10.22 -19.00
C VAL A 217 8.79 -10.69 -19.12
N GLU A 218 9.32 -11.34 -18.07
CA GLU A 218 10.62 -12.02 -18.06
C GLU A 218 10.48 -13.50 -18.42
#